data_AF-A0AAW1FZ14-F1
#
_entry.id   AF-A0AAW1FZ14-F1
#
_cell.length_a   1.000
_cell.length_b   1.000
_cell.length_c   1.000
_cell.angle_alpha   90.00
_cell.angle_beta   90.00
_cell.angle_gamma   90.00
#
_symmetry.space_group_name_H-M   'P 1'
#
loop_
_entity.id
_entity.type
_entity.pdbx_description
1 polymer ?
#
loop_
_entity_poly.entity_id
_entity_poly.type
_entity_poly.pdbx_seq_one_letter_code
_entity_poly.pdbx_strand_id
1 'polypeptide(L)'
;MAAAITQRCPSLTCRNYWPALEERIITNLTAQISANHATITRHDQTIQAIETSINDFRGRITTLENMVGSFMKQNELLKFKVDDLKNRSRRCNIRITGIPERAEGTCTTSFIESFIGDQL
;
A
#
# COMPACT_ATOMS: atom_id res chain seq x y z
N MET A 1 12.39 -41.26 56.98
CA MET A 1 12.18 -40.32 58.11
C MET A 1 11.98 -38.92 57.55
N ALA A 2 10.75 -38.52 57.23
CA ALA A 2 10.40 -37.12 57.04
C ALA A 2 9.24 -36.85 57.99
N ALA A 3 9.56 -36.06 59.02
CA ALA A 3 8.81 -35.91 60.24
C ALA A 3 7.47 -35.21 60.02
N ALA A 4 6.55 -35.55 60.92
CA ALA A 4 5.21 -35.00 61.01
C ALA A 4 5.22 -33.47 61.09
N ILE A 5 4.70 -32.82 60.06
CA ILE A 5 4.09 -31.49 60.18
C ILE A 5 2.60 -31.69 59.92
N THR A 6 1.92 -32.22 60.94
CA THR A 6 0.45 -32.18 61.00
C THR A 6 0.08 -31.68 62.38
N GLN A 7 0.25 -30.38 62.61
CA GLN A 7 -0.49 -29.68 63.65
C GLN A 7 -1.98 -29.77 63.27
N ARG A 8 -2.63 -30.82 63.78
CA ARG A 8 -4.02 -31.16 63.48
C ARG A 8 -4.91 -30.16 64.21
N CYS A 9 -5.57 -29.28 63.46
CA CYS A 9 -6.53 -28.32 64.00
C CYS A 9 -7.60 -29.06 64.85
N PRO A 10 -7.90 -28.62 66.08
CA PRO A 10 -8.64 -29.43 67.06
C PRO A 10 -10.15 -29.53 66.82
N SER A 11 -10.76 -28.67 65.98
CA SER A 11 -12.20 -28.73 65.67
C SER A 11 -12.49 -29.40 64.32
N LEU A 12 -13.58 -30.19 64.25
CA LEU A 12 -14.08 -30.81 63.01
C LEU A 12 -14.33 -29.77 61.90
N THR A 13 -14.77 -28.57 62.29
CA THR A 13 -14.99 -27.42 61.41
C THR A 13 -13.71 -26.96 60.73
N CYS A 14 -12.60 -26.89 61.47
CA CYS A 14 -11.31 -26.44 60.95
C CYS A 14 -10.66 -27.49 60.02
N ARG A 15 -10.90 -28.79 60.28
CA ARG A 15 -10.42 -29.89 59.43
C ARG A 15 -11.05 -29.90 58.04
N ASN A 16 -12.33 -29.55 57.93
CA ASN A 16 -13.05 -29.53 56.65
C ASN A 16 -12.87 -28.20 55.89
N TYR A 17 -12.52 -27.12 56.58
CA TYR A 17 -12.36 -25.79 55.99
C TYR A 17 -11.10 -25.67 55.12
N TRP A 18 -9.97 -26.24 55.54
CA TRP A 18 -8.71 -26.17 54.81
C TRP A 18 -8.77 -26.79 53.39
N PRO A 19 -9.21 -28.06 53.21
CA PRO A 19 -9.30 -28.65 51.87
C PRO A 19 -10.33 -27.92 50.99
N ALA A 20 -11.42 -27.40 51.58
CA ALA A 20 -12.41 -26.62 50.83
C ALA A 20 -11.83 -25.28 50.34
N LEU A 21 -10.96 -24.63 51.13
CA LEU A 21 -10.26 -23.43 50.71
C LEU A 21 -9.24 -23.73 49.60
N GLU A 22 -8.47 -24.82 49.73
CA GLU A 22 -7.52 -25.27 48.71
C GLU A 22 -8.24 -25.57 47.39
N GLU A 23 -9.33 -26.33 47.43
CA GLU A 23 -10.13 -26.63 46.24
C GLU A 23 -10.68 -25.35 45.60
N ARG A 24 -11.18 -24.41 46.40
CA ARG A 24 -11.68 -23.13 45.90
C ARG A 24 -10.58 -22.28 45.25
N ILE A 25 -9.37 -22.27 45.82
CA ILE A 25 -8.22 -21.56 45.24
C ILE A 25 -7.78 -22.23 43.94
N ILE A 26 -7.64 -23.55 43.94
CA ILE A 26 -7.23 -24.33 42.76
C ILE A 26 -8.25 -24.12 41.64
N THR A 27 -9.54 -24.32 41.90
CA THR A 27 -10.60 -24.14 40.89
C THR A 27 -10.62 -22.72 40.32
N ASN A 28 -10.47 -21.70 41.17
CA ASN A 28 -10.43 -20.31 40.72
C ASN A 28 -9.20 -20.02 39.83
N LEU A 29 -8.01 -20.45 40.26
CA LEU A 29 -6.79 -20.27 39.47
C LEU A 29 -6.83 -21.06 38.16
N THR A 30 -7.33 -22.30 38.18
CA THR A 30 -7.53 -23.10 36.97
C THR A 30 -8.48 -22.40 36.00
N ALA A 31 -9.60 -21.86 36.49
CA ALA A 31 -10.54 -21.12 35.66
C ALA A 31 -9.89 -19.87 35.03
N GLN A 32 -9.13 -19.09 35.80
CA GLN A 32 -8.41 -17.92 35.28
C GLN A 32 -7.36 -18.31 34.24
N ILE A 33 -6.58 -19.38 34.48
CA ILE A 33 -5.59 -19.89 33.54
C ILE A 33 -6.25 -20.34 32.24
N SER A 34 -7.37 -21.08 32.32
CA SER A 34 -8.13 -21.50 31.14
C SER A 34 -8.67 -20.31 30.34
N ALA A 35 -9.18 -19.27 31.02
CA ALA A 35 -9.67 -18.05 30.38
C ALA A 35 -8.53 -17.27 29.67
N ASN A 36 -7.37 -17.18 30.32
CA ASN A 36 -6.20 -16.55 29.72
C ASN A 36 -5.68 -17.35 28.53
N HIS A 37 -5.65 -18.68 28.63
CA HIS A 37 -5.26 -19.56 27.52
C HIS A 37 -6.19 -19.38 26.31
N ALA A 38 -7.51 -19.36 26.53
CA ALA A 38 -8.47 -19.09 25.45
C ALA A 38 -8.25 -17.71 24.81
N THR A 39 -7.92 -16.69 25.61
CA THR A 39 -7.61 -15.35 25.12
C THR A 39 -6.34 -15.33 24.27
N ILE A 40 -5.29 -16.04 24.69
CA ILE A 40 -4.03 -16.18 23.95
C ILE A 40 -4.29 -16.89 22.62
N THR A 41 -5.05 -18.00 22.62
CA THR A 41 -5.40 -18.72 21.38
C THR A 41 -6.17 -17.82 20.41
N ARG A 42 -7.10 -17.01 20.91
CA ARG A 42 -7.84 -16.05 20.06
C ARG A 42 -6.90 -14.98 19.49
N HIS A 43 -5.98 -14.46 20.28
CA HIS A 43 -5.00 -13.47 19.80
C HIS A 43 -4.07 -14.08 18.74
N ASP A 44 -3.61 -15.30 18.94
CA ASP A 44 -2.77 -16.04 17.99
C ASP A 44 -3.48 -16.21 16.63
N GLN A 45 -4.76 -16.62 16.64
CA GLN A 45 -5.57 -16.71 15.43
C GLN A 45 -5.72 -15.36 14.72
N THR A 46 -5.98 -14.29 15.47
CA THR A 46 -6.08 -12.94 14.90
C THR A 46 -4.75 -12.49 14.29
N ILE A 47 -3.62 -12.78 14.94
CA ILE A 47 -2.29 -12.44 14.44
C ILE A 47 -2.02 -13.18 13.11
N GLN A 48 -2.27 -14.49 13.05
CA GLN A 48 -2.09 -15.27 11.82
C GLN A 48 -2.94 -14.75 10.65
N ALA A 49 -4.19 -14.34 10.93
CA ALA A 49 -5.07 -13.74 9.92
C ALA A 49 -4.51 -12.40 9.41
N ILE A 50 -4.00 -11.55 10.32
CA ILE A 50 -3.37 -10.27 9.97
C ILE A 50 -2.10 -10.50 9.14
N GLU A 51 -1.24 -11.42 9.55
CA GLU A 51 0.00 -11.76 8.82
C GLU A 51 -0.29 -12.22 7.38
N THR A 52 -1.30 -13.08 7.22
CA THR A 52 -1.77 -13.54 5.91
C THR A 52 -2.25 -12.36 5.05
N SER A 53 -3.06 -11.47 5.62
CA SER A 53 -3.57 -10.29 4.91
C SER A 53 -2.45 -9.32 4.54
N ILE A 54 -1.47 -9.11 5.42
CA ILE A 54 -0.30 -8.26 5.15
C ILE A 54 0.51 -8.83 3.99
N ASN A 55 0.70 -10.15 3.94
CA ASN A 55 1.44 -10.78 2.85
C ASN A 55 0.72 -10.63 1.50
N ASP A 56 -0.62 -10.78 1.46
CA ASP A 56 -1.42 -10.49 0.27
C ASP A 56 -1.28 -9.03 -0.17
N PHE A 57 -1.45 -8.08 0.75
CA PHE A 57 -1.30 -6.67 0.45
C PHE A 57 0.10 -6.32 -0.05
N ARG A 58 1.14 -6.91 0.53
CA ARG A 58 2.52 -6.74 0.05
C ARG A 58 2.67 -7.21 -1.39
N GLY A 59 2.15 -8.40 -1.72
CA GLY A 59 2.16 -8.91 -3.10
C GLY A 59 1.47 -7.96 -4.08
N ARG A 60 0.27 -7.49 -3.71
CA ARG A 60 -0.51 -6.53 -4.52
C ARG A 60 0.21 -5.20 -4.71
N ILE A 61 0.84 -4.66 -3.66
CA ILE A 61 1.65 -3.44 -3.74
C ILE A 61 2.81 -3.64 -4.72
N THR A 62 3.56 -4.73 -4.61
CA THR A 62 4.66 -5.02 -5.55
C THR A 62 4.18 -5.13 -6.99
N THR A 63 3.03 -5.77 -7.23
CA THR A 63 2.43 -5.81 -8.59
C THR A 63 2.06 -4.42 -9.09
N LEU A 64 1.45 -3.58 -8.24
CA LEU A 64 1.09 -2.20 -8.60
C LEU A 64 2.32 -1.35 -8.91
N GLU A 65 3.37 -1.42 -8.09
CA GLU A 65 4.63 -0.71 -8.30
C GLU A 65 5.26 -1.08 -9.65
N ASN A 66 5.27 -2.37 -9.99
CA ASN A 66 5.78 -2.86 -11.28
C ASN A 66 4.96 -2.34 -12.46
N MET A 67 3.62 -2.34 -12.35
CA MET A 67 2.74 -1.81 -13.40
C MET A 67 2.92 -0.31 -13.59
N VAL A 68 2.99 0.46 -12.50
CA VAL A 68 3.25 1.90 -12.55
C VAL A 68 4.61 2.16 -13.21
N GLY A 69 5.66 1.44 -12.83
CA GLY A 69 6.98 1.56 -13.45
C GLY A 69 6.96 1.26 -14.95
N SER A 70 6.21 0.25 -15.38
CA SER A 70 6.01 -0.06 -16.81
C SER A 70 5.27 1.06 -17.54
N PHE A 71 4.16 1.56 -16.98
CA PHE A 71 3.38 2.64 -17.58
C PHE A 71 4.16 3.96 -17.66
N MET A 72 4.99 4.28 -16.67
CA MET A 72 5.87 5.45 -16.73
C MET A 72 6.84 5.37 -17.90
N LYS A 73 7.50 4.21 -18.10
CA LYS A 73 8.41 3.98 -19.24
C LYS A 73 7.69 4.07 -20.57
N GLN A 74 6.49 3.48 -20.69
CA GLN A 74 5.69 3.56 -21.90
C GLN A 74 5.26 4.99 -22.22
N ASN A 75 4.85 5.74 -21.20
CA ASN A 75 4.46 7.14 -21.35
C ASN A 75 5.63 8.02 -21.82
N GLU A 76 6.82 7.82 -21.25
CA GLU A 76 8.03 8.52 -21.68
C GLU A 76 8.39 8.21 -23.14
N LEU A 77 8.34 6.94 -23.52
CA LEU A 77 8.56 6.51 -24.91
C LEU A 77 7.54 7.14 -25.87
N LEU A 78 6.26 7.19 -25.47
CA LEU A 78 5.20 7.80 -26.28
C LEU A 78 5.41 9.31 -26.41
N LYS A 79 5.80 10.00 -25.34
CA LYS A 79 6.14 11.43 -25.39
C LYS A 79 7.28 11.70 -26.38
N PHE A 80 8.34 10.90 -26.33
CA PHE A 80 9.46 11.01 -27.27
C PHE A 80 9.02 10.78 -28.72
N LYS A 81 8.21 9.75 -28.99
CA LYS A 81 7.66 9.49 -30.33
C LYS A 81 6.80 10.64 -30.84
N VAL A 82 5.97 11.23 -29.98
CA VAL A 82 5.13 12.39 -30.34
C VAL A 82 6.00 13.60 -30.66
N ASP A 83 7.07 13.83 -29.92
CA ASP A 83 8.00 14.92 -30.19
C ASP A 83 8.74 14.74 -31.53
N ASP A 84 9.29 13.56 -31.79
CA ASP A 84 9.92 13.26 -33.09
C ASP A 84 8.95 13.43 -34.26
N LEU A 85 7.71 12.95 -34.13
CA LEU A 85 6.69 13.13 -35.17
C LEU A 85 6.34 14.61 -35.39
N LYS A 86 6.19 15.39 -34.33
CA LYS A 86 5.95 16.84 -34.43
C LYS A 86 7.12 17.54 -35.11
N ASN A 87 8.35 17.18 -34.76
CA ASN A 87 9.55 17.75 -35.35
C ASN A 87 9.63 17.40 -36.83
N ARG A 88 9.45 16.13 -37.21
CA ARG A 88 9.41 15.67 -38.62
C ARG A 88 8.36 16.40 -39.44
N SER A 89 7.15 16.52 -38.91
CA SER A 89 6.05 17.22 -39.59
C SER A 89 6.37 18.69 -39.85
N ARG A 90 7.20 19.32 -39.02
CA ARG A 90 7.57 20.74 -39.13
C ARG A 90 8.85 20.98 -39.92
N ARG A 91 9.66 19.96 -40.24
CA ARG A 91 10.98 20.14 -40.90
C ARG A 91 10.88 20.84 -42.24
N CYS A 92 9.77 20.64 -42.96
CA CYS A 92 9.55 21.25 -44.27
C CYS A 92 8.72 22.54 -44.19
N ASN A 93 8.33 22.99 -43.00
CA ASN A 93 7.51 24.18 -42.84
C ASN A 93 8.43 25.40 -42.70
N ILE A 94 8.24 26.37 -43.60
CA ILE A 94 8.91 27.67 -43.52
C ILE A 94 8.07 28.59 -42.63
N ARG A 95 8.70 29.27 -41.67
CA ARG A 95 8.04 30.26 -40.80
C ARG A 95 8.59 31.65 -41.10
N ILE A 96 7.73 32.51 -41.65
CA ILE A 96 8.06 33.91 -41.95
C ILE A 96 7.49 34.76 -40.82
N THR A 97 8.32 35.61 -40.20
CA THR A 97 7.94 36.47 -39.07
C THR A 97 8.15 37.94 -39.41
N GLY A 98 7.35 38.84 -38.84
CA GLY A 98 7.45 40.28 -39.08
C GLY A 98 6.59 40.81 -40.23
N ILE A 99 5.70 39.98 -40.78
CA ILE A 99 4.68 40.43 -41.74
C ILE A 99 3.58 41.17 -40.97
N PRO A 100 3.23 42.42 -41.34
CA PRO A 100 2.13 43.15 -40.71
C PRO A 100 0.79 42.48 -41.02
N GLU A 101 -0.12 42.48 -40.04
CA GLU A 101 -1.43 41.85 -40.20
C GLU A 101 -2.18 42.41 -41.42
N ARG A 102 -2.80 41.51 -42.20
CA ARG A 102 -3.56 41.80 -43.44
C ARG A 102 -2.74 42.25 -44.66
N ALA A 103 -1.40 42.19 -44.61
CA ALA A 103 -0.56 42.44 -45.79
C ALA A 103 -0.84 41.47 -46.96
N GLU A 104 -1.34 40.28 -46.64
CA GLU A 104 -1.64 39.20 -47.60
C GLU A 104 -2.89 39.48 -48.47
N GLY A 105 -3.71 40.49 -48.10
CA GLY A 105 -4.94 40.82 -48.82
C GLY A 105 -5.96 39.67 -48.81
N THR A 106 -6.54 39.37 -49.97
CA THR A 106 -7.58 38.33 -50.14
C THR A 106 -7.03 36.94 -50.49
N CYS A 107 -5.76 36.83 -50.90
CA CYS A 107 -5.20 35.57 -51.38
C CYS A 107 -3.72 35.42 -50.98
N THR A 108 -3.49 34.62 -49.94
CA THR A 108 -2.16 34.38 -49.34
C THR A 108 -1.17 33.76 -50.32
N THR A 109 -1.61 32.86 -51.21
CA THR A 109 -0.72 32.17 -52.16
C THR A 109 -0.08 33.13 -53.15
N SER A 110 -0.86 34.05 -53.74
CA SER A 110 -0.32 35.06 -54.66
C SER A 110 0.64 36.03 -53.97
N PHE A 111 0.38 36.36 -52.70
CA PHE A 111 1.27 37.21 -51.92
C PHE A 111 2.63 36.53 -51.66
N ILE A 112 2.63 35.25 -51.28
CA ILE A 112 3.87 34.51 -51.03
C ILE A 112 4.67 34.30 -52.34
N GLU A 113 3.98 34.08 -53.46
CA GLU A 113 4.61 33.95 -54.78
C GLU A 113 5.36 35.23 -55.20
N SER A 114 4.73 36.41 -55.06
CA SER A 114 5.41 37.68 -55.32
C SER A 114 6.49 37.97 -54.29
N PHE A 115 6.24 37.71 -53.00
CA PHE A 115 7.19 37.98 -51.92
C PHE A 115 8.50 37.20 -52.05
N ILE A 116 8.43 35.93 -52.48
CA ILE A 116 9.62 35.12 -52.75
C ILE A 116 10.26 35.52 -54.09
N GLY A 117 9.45 35.80 -55.12
CA GLY A 117 9.92 36.19 -56.44
C GLY A 117 10.70 37.51 -56.45
N ASP A 118 10.32 38.49 -55.62
CA ASP A 118 10.96 39.81 -55.54
C ASP A 118 12.33 39.77 -54.81
N GLN A 119 12.66 38.68 -54.11
CA GLN A 119 13.90 38.52 -53.32
C GLN A 119 14.99 37.70 -54.04
N LEU A 120 14.69 37.11 -55.19
CA LEU A 120 15.61 36.33 -56.04
C LEU A 120 16.00 37.12 -57.29
#